data_AF-A0A7S0TA14-F1
#
_entry.id   AF-A0A7S0TA14-F1
#
_cell.length_a   1.000
_cell.length_b   1.000
_cell.length_c   1.000
_cell.angle_alpha   90.00
_cell.angle_beta   90.00
_cell.angle_gamma   90.00
#
_symmetry.space_group_name_H-M   'P 1'
#
loop_
_entity.id
_entity.type
_entity.pdbx_description
1 polymer ?
#
loop_
_entity_poly.entity_id
_entity_poly.type
_entity_poly.pdbx_seq_one_letter_code
_entity_poly.pdbx_strand_id
1 'polypeptide(L)'
;EVSPGFLGIRDLRRFHAKHVYRCGPSPTPIQAIKLAAGMPQKCAVFRTSCAGLPVRCGARLLNESGVRAWKSSARCVWAAHGLWDDGSMNRTTDDTKFDANYFE
;
A
#
# COMPACT_ATOMS: atom_id res chain seq x y z
N GLU A 1 -7.91 -6.86 19.89
CA GLU A 1 -8.29 -7.54 18.63
C GLU A 1 -7.32 -7.10 17.53
N VAL A 2 -6.93 -8.00 16.63
CA VAL A 2 -5.98 -7.68 15.54
C VAL A 2 -6.76 -6.97 14.43
N SER A 3 -6.25 -5.85 13.93
CA SER A 3 -6.91 -5.20 12.79
C SER A 3 -6.78 -6.09 11.53
N PRO A 4 -7.84 -6.29 10.73
CA PRO A 4 -7.80 -7.16 9.55
C PRO A 4 -6.96 -6.57 8.39
N GLY A 5 -6.44 -5.35 8.52
CA GLY A 5 -5.69 -4.69 7.46
C GLY A 5 -6.51 -4.58 6.17
N PHE A 6 -5.97 -5.14 5.07
CA PHE A 6 -6.64 -5.17 3.76
C PHE A 6 -7.43 -6.45 3.48
N LEU A 7 -7.49 -7.39 4.42
CA LEU A 7 -8.21 -8.64 4.24
C LEU A 7 -9.72 -8.38 4.06
N GLY A 8 -10.31 -9.01 3.06
CA GLY A 8 -11.74 -8.88 2.73
C GLY A 8 -12.14 -7.62 1.97
N ILE A 9 -11.19 -6.76 1.56
CA ILE A 9 -11.47 -5.62 0.68
C ILE A 9 -11.70 -6.11 -0.76
N ARG A 10 -12.91 -5.89 -1.29
CA ARG A 10 -13.27 -6.29 -2.67
C ARG A 10 -12.65 -5.43 -3.76
N ASP A 11 -12.44 -4.14 -3.52
CA ASP A 11 -11.83 -3.21 -4.47
C ASP A 11 -10.75 -2.38 -3.79
N LEU A 12 -9.48 -2.69 -4.07
CA LEU A 12 -8.30 -2.04 -3.51
C LEU A 12 -8.13 -0.57 -3.96
N ARG A 13 -8.87 -0.14 -4.99
CA ARG A 13 -8.83 1.24 -5.50
C ARG A 13 -9.72 2.17 -4.68
N ARG A 14 -10.64 1.62 -3.89
CA ARG A 14 -11.59 2.40 -3.08
C ARG A 14 -11.15 2.40 -1.63
N PHE A 15 -11.52 3.46 -0.90
CA PHE A 15 -11.47 3.43 0.55
C PHE A 15 -12.43 2.37 1.05
N HIS A 16 -11.99 1.54 1.99
CA HIS A 16 -12.85 0.52 2.58
C HIS A 16 -13.93 1.18 3.47
N ALA A 17 -15.16 0.67 3.39
CA ALA A 17 -16.29 1.23 4.14
C ALA A 17 -16.09 1.20 5.66
N LYS A 18 -15.32 0.23 6.18
CA LYS A 18 -14.99 0.16 7.62
C LYS A 18 -13.88 1.14 8.04
N HIS A 19 -13.18 1.78 7.10
CA HIS A 19 -12.16 2.80 7.42
C HIS A 19 -12.84 4.18 7.53
N VAL A 20 -13.73 4.29 8.52
CA VAL A 20 -14.59 5.46 8.72
C VAL A 20 -13.77 6.66 9.20
N TYR A 21 -12.74 6.43 10.01
CA TYR A 21 -11.86 7.50 10.50
C TYR A 21 -10.67 7.71 9.55
N ARG A 22 -10.58 8.93 8.99
CA ARG A 22 -9.48 9.37 8.12
C ARG A 22 -9.04 10.77 8.52
N CYS A 23 -7.76 10.91 8.84
CA CYS A 23 -7.12 12.18 9.16
C CYS A 23 -5.73 12.23 8.53
N GLY A 24 -5.39 13.34 7.90
CA GLY A 24 -4.14 13.50 7.16
C GLY A 24 -4.11 12.76 5.82
N PRO A 25 -2.91 12.56 5.24
CA PRO A 25 -2.73 11.80 4.01
C PRO A 25 -3.22 10.36 4.18
N SER A 26 -4.25 9.99 3.42
CA SER A 26 -4.93 8.69 3.49
C SER A 26 -4.85 8.01 2.12
N PRO A 27 -3.94 7.03 1.93
CA PRO A 27 -3.87 6.25 0.71
C PRO A 27 -5.05 5.27 0.61
N THR A 28 -5.44 4.92 -0.62
CA THR A 28 -6.24 3.71 -0.87
C THR A 28 -5.37 2.46 -0.69
N PRO A 29 -5.95 1.26 -0.49
CA PRO A 29 -5.16 0.03 -0.33
C PRO A 29 -4.12 -0.17 -1.43
N ILE A 30 -4.48 0.02 -2.70
CA ILE A 30 -3.53 -0.12 -3.81
C ILE A 30 -2.43 0.96 -3.79
N GLN A 31 -2.74 2.17 -3.33
CA GLN A 31 -1.74 3.22 -3.16
C GLN A 31 -0.78 2.89 -2.02
N ALA A 32 -1.26 2.31 -0.92
CA ALA A 32 -0.42 1.86 0.18
C ALA A 32 0.55 0.75 -0.27
N ILE A 33 0.06 -0.21 -1.06
CA ILE A 33 0.88 -1.27 -1.67
C ILE A 33 2.00 -0.67 -2.54
N LYS A 34 1.66 0.30 -3.40
CA LYS A 34 2.64 1.00 -4.25
C LYS A 34 3.66 1.81 -3.44
N LEU A 35 3.20 2.52 -2.41
CA LEU A 35 4.07 3.28 -1.50
C LEU A 35 5.10 2.39 -0.82
N ALA A 36 4.69 1.22 -0.34
CA ALA A 36 5.57 0.24 0.28
C ALA A 36 6.62 -0.32 -0.70
N ALA A 37 6.29 -0.40 -1.99
CA ALA A 37 7.25 -0.75 -3.03
C ALA A 37 8.19 0.40 -3.44
N GLY A 38 8.10 1.56 -2.79
CA GLY A 38 8.94 2.73 -3.10
C GLY A 38 8.41 3.59 -4.23
N MET A 39 7.17 3.38 -4.69
CA MET A 39 6.57 4.21 -5.74
C MET A 39 5.88 5.42 -5.13
N PRO A 40 6.26 6.67 -5.48
CA PRO A 40 5.58 7.86 -4.98
C PRO A 40 4.09 7.85 -5.37
N GLN A 41 3.19 8.18 -4.44
CA GLN A 41 1.75 8.20 -4.70
C GLN A 41 1.10 9.50 -4.23
N LYS A 42 0.27 10.09 -5.10
CA LYS A 42 -0.57 11.24 -4.75
C LYS A 42 -1.81 10.76 -4.00
N CYS A 43 -1.81 10.94 -2.68
CA CYS A 43 -2.85 10.45 -1.78
C CYS A 43 -3.80 11.58 -1.37
N ALA A 44 -5.07 11.26 -1.16
CA ALA A 44 -6.04 12.23 -0.66
C ALA A 44 -5.70 12.63 0.79
N VAL A 45 -5.86 13.89 1.13
CA VAL A 45 -5.69 14.38 2.52
C VAL A 45 -7.08 14.64 3.09
N PHE A 46 -7.31 14.14 4.30
CA PHE A 46 -8.56 14.32 5.02
C PHE A 46 -8.34 15.15 6.29
N ARG A 47 -9.37 15.88 6.70
CA ARG A 47 -9.47 16.54 8.00
C ARG A 47 -10.81 16.17 8.62
N THR A 48 -10.86 16.10 9.94
CA THR A 48 -12.11 15.99 10.68
C THR A 48 -12.88 17.30 10.61
N SER A 49 -14.12 17.27 10.16
CA SER A 49 -15.02 18.43 10.23
C SER A 49 -15.51 18.69 11.65
N CYS A 50 -16.16 19.83 11.88
CA CYS A 50 -16.79 20.13 13.18
C CYS A 50 -17.85 19.08 13.58
N ALA A 51 -18.45 18.38 12.62
CA ALA A 51 -19.41 17.30 12.85
C ALA A 51 -18.74 15.92 13.06
N GLY A 52 -17.42 15.86 13.18
CA GLY A 52 -16.67 14.61 13.38
C GLY A 52 -16.49 13.75 12.13
N LEU A 53 -16.97 14.20 10.96
CA LEU A 53 -16.90 13.46 9.71
C LEU A 53 -15.59 13.73 8.95
N PRO A 54 -15.00 12.72 8.30
CA PRO A 54 -13.81 12.93 7.46
C PRO A 54 -14.18 13.70 6.19
N VAL A 55 -13.57 14.87 6.01
CA VAL A 55 -13.73 15.69 4.80
C VAL A 55 -12.42 15.73 4.04
N ARG A 56 -12.48 15.43 2.73
CA ARG A 56 -11.31 15.55 1.86
C ARG A 56 -10.96 17.03 1.70
N CYS A 57 -9.77 17.42 2.13
CA CYS A 57 -9.30 18.81 2.07
C CYS A 57 -8.16 19.02 1.05
N GLY A 58 -7.66 17.95 0.42
CA GLY A 58 -6.64 18.08 -0.62
C GLY A 58 -6.05 16.77 -1.10
N ALA A 59 -4.84 16.87 -1.65
CA ALA A 59 -4.00 15.73 -1.99
C ALA A 59 -2.53 16.07 -1.70
N ARG A 60 -1.75 15.07 -1.27
CA ARG A 60 -0.31 15.20 -0.99
C ARG A 60 0.44 14.08 -1.71
N LEU A 61 1.58 14.41 -2.30
CA LEU A 61 2.52 13.43 -2.82
C LEU A 61 3.25 12.79 -1.64
N LEU A 62 3.21 11.47 -1.55
CA LEU A 62 3.89 10.72 -0.50
C LEU A 62 5.04 9.90 -1.10
N ASN A 63 6.07 9.68 -0.27
CA ASN A 63 7.27 8.90 -0.58
C ASN A 63 8.05 9.41 -1.80
N GLU A 64 8.31 10.72 -1.86
CA GLU A 64 9.06 11.36 -2.95
C GLU A 64 10.49 10.84 -3.08
N SER A 65 11.10 10.42 -1.96
CA SER A 65 12.43 9.81 -1.93
C SER A 65 12.45 8.34 -2.38
N GLY A 66 11.30 7.75 -2.69
CA GLY A 66 11.20 6.38 -3.20
C GLY A 66 11.65 5.30 -2.21
N VAL A 67 11.53 5.58 -0.90
CA VAL A 67 11.95 4.66 0.16
C VAL A 67 11.06 3.42 0.13
N ARG A 68 11.70 2.25 0.03
CA ARG A 68 11.01 0.96 0.06
C ARG A 68 10.78 0.53 1.51
N ALA A 69 9.61 -0.01 1.80
CA ALA A 69 9.33 -0.67 3.07
C ALA A 69 10.02 -2.04 3.16
N TRP A 70 10.31 -2.64 2.01
CA TRP A 70 10.97 -3.95 1.89
C TRP A 70 12.50 -3.81 1.94
N LYS A 71 13.18 -4.85 2.44
CA LYS A 71 14.64 -4.96 2.33
C LYS A 71 15.08 -4.85 0.87
N SER A 72 16.26 -4.29 0.62
CA SER A 72 16.77 -4.05 -0.73
C SER A 72 16.80 -5.33 -1.60
N SER A 73 17.19 -6.45 -1.00
CA SER A 73 17.24 -7.78 -1.63
C SER A 73 15.89 -8.49 -1.76
N ALA A 74 14.85 -8.02 -1.06
CA ALA A 74 13.54 -8.67 -1.07
C ALA A 74 12.65 -8.09 -2.17
N ARG A 75 11.92 -8.95 -2.88
CA ARG A 75 10.84 -8.53 -3.78
C ARG A 75 9.67 -7.98 -2.96
N CYS A 76 8.86 -7.11 -3.56
CA CYS A 76 7.60 -6.69 -2.96
C CYS A 76 6.70 -7.92 -2.76
N VAL A 77 6.28 -8.19 -1.51
CA VAL A 77 5.51 -9.39 -1.16
C VAL A 77 4.23 -9.50 -1.99
N TRP A 78 3.49 -8.40 -2.15
CA TRP A 78 2.28 -8.40 -2.98
C TRP A 78 2.58 -8.69 -4.45
N ALA A 79 3.73 -8.24 -4.98
CA ALA A 79 4.12 -8.54 -6.36
C ALA A 79 4.59 -9.99 -6.52
N ALA A 80 5.31 -10.53 -5.53
CA ALA A 80 5.74 -11.92 -5.49
C ALA A 80 4.56 -12.91 -5.50
N HIS A 81 3.43 -12.53 -4.89
CA HIS A 81 2.20 -13.32 -4.90
C HIS A 81 1.23 -12.96 -6.04
N GLY A 82 1.66 -12.16 -7.02
CA GLY A 82 0.84 -11.82 -8.20
C GLY A 82 -0.37 -10.95 -7.90
N LEU A 83 -0.45 -10.31 -6.73
CA LEU A 83 -1.56 -9.39 -6.38
C LEU A 83 -1.49 -8.09 -7.19
N TRP A 84 -0.31 -7.74 -7.70
CA TRP A 84 -0.07 -6.66 -8.63
C TRP A 84 1.30 -6.83 -9.30
N ASP A 85 1.56 -6.06 -10.35
CA ASP A 85 2.87 -6.00 -11.02
C ASP A 85 3.56 -4.67 -10.69
N ASP A 86 4.76 -4.77 -10.11
CA ASP A 86 5.63 -3.64 -9.81
C ASP A 86 6.65 -3.37 -10.93
N GLY A 87 6.57 -4.09 -12.06
CA GLY A 87 7.49 -4.00 -13.19
C GLY A 87 8.85 -4.66 -12.93
N SER A 88 9.01 -5.33 -11.78
CA SER A 88 10.26 -6.04 -11.45
C SER A 88 10.46 -7.32 -12.27
N MET A 89 9.40 -7.86 -12.89
CA MET A 89 9.46 -9.07 -13.72
C MET A 89 10.32 -8.95 -15.00
N ASN A 90 10.75 -7.74 -15.37
CA ASN A 90 11.65 -7.53 -16.52
C ASN A 90 13.15 -7.48 -16.16
N ARG A 91 13.53 -7.84 -14.92
CA ARG A 91 14.94 -8.05 -14.56
C ARG A 91 15.24 -9.54 -14.43
N THR A 92 15.50 -10.12 -15.59
CA THR A 92 16.20 -11.37 -15.94
C THR A 92 16.66 -12.29 -14.78
N THR A 93 16.21 -13.55 -14.87
CA THR A 93 16.84 -14.81 -14.41
C THR A 93 17.13 -14.98 -12.92
N ASP A 94 16.22 -15.64 -12.19
CA ASP A 94 16.49 -16.77 -11.26
C ASP A 94 15.22 -17.07 -10.41
N ASP A 95 14.18 -17.62 -11.04
CA ASP A 95 12.89 -17.93 -10.38
C ASP A 95 12.90 -19.28 -9.63
N THR A 96 14.07 -19.79 -9.22
CA THR A 96 14.17 -21.12 -8.56
C THR A 96 14.32 -21.12 -7.04
N LYS A 97 14.21 -20.00 -6.34
CA LYS A 97 14.34 -20.00 -4.87
C LYS A 97 13.25 -19.21 -4.17
N PHE A 98 12.07 -19.82 -4.07
CA PHE A 98 11.17 -19.56 -2.96
C PHE A 98 11.73 -20.28 -1.74
N ASP A 99 12.53 -19.59 -0.93
CA ASP A 99 13.01 -20.12 0.35
C ASP A 99 11.81 -20.31 1.29
N ALA A 100 11.58 -21.57 1.68
CA ALA A 100 10.45 -22.01 2.51
C ALA A 100 10.48 -21.46 3.96
N ASN A 101 11.49 -20.66 4.33
CA ASN A 101 11.70 -20.16 5.68
C ASN A 101 11.19 -18.71 5.88
N TYR A 102 10.25 -18.25 5.05
CA TYR A 102 9.77 -16.85 5.11
C TYR A 102 8.86 -16.56 6.33
N PHE A 103 8.42 -17.58 7.07
CA PHE A 103 7.48 -17.45 8.19
C PHE A 103 7.99 -18.02 9.53
N GLU A 104 9.29 -18.30 9.65
CA GLU A 104 9.92 -18.63 10.95
C GLU A 104 10.53 -17.39 11.62
#